data_AF-A0A7K0X6B7-F1
#
_entry.id   AF-A0A7K0X6B7-F1
#
_cell.length_a   1.000
_cell.length_b   1.000
_cell.length_c   1.000
_cell.angle_alpha   90.00
_cell.angle_beta   90.00
_cell.angle_gamma   90.00
#
_symmetry.space_group_name_H-M   'P 1'
#
loop_
_entity.id
_entity.type
_entity.pdbx_description
1 polymer ?
#
loop_
_entity_poly.entity_id
_entity_poly.type
_entity_poly.pdbx_seq_one_letter_code
_entity_poly.pdbx_strand_id
1 'polypeptide(L)'
;MDLNYPEDAEAYRSEVRGWLEENLPKGWFEPGFEMSADERALFLEEWTSKLYGGGWICASWPADYGGKGLSTMKAVVVAEEFANAGAPMRADFFGD
;
A
#
# COMPACT_ATOMS: atom_id res chain seq x y z
N MET A 1 -4.46 0.57 -28.80
CA MET A 1 -4.50 0.05 -27.42
C MET A 1 -4.55 1.27 -26.54
N ASP A 2 -5.71 1.55 -25.95
CA ASP A 2 -5.86 2.66 -25.02
C ASP A 2 -5.28 2.18 -23.68
N LEU A 3 -4.13 2.74 -23.30
CA LEU A 3 -3.40 2.36 -22.07
C LEU A 3 -3.80 3.25 -20.89
N ASN A 4 -4.84 4.08 -21.05
CA ASN A 4 -5.32 4.95 -19.99
C ASN A 4 -6.11 4.13 -18.98
N TYR A 5 -5.70 4.24 -17.71
CA TYR A 5 -6.48 3.73 -16.60
C TYR A 5 -7.88 4.37 -16.62
N PRO A 6 -8.96 3.60 -16.37
CA PRO A 6 -10.28 4.19 -16.22
C PRO A 6 -10.28 5.20 -15.05
N GLU A 7 -11.10 6.25 -15.13
CA GLU A 7 -11.08 7.38 -14.16
C GLU A 7 -11.24 6.92 -12.70
N ASP A 8 -11.96 5.81 -12.48
CA ASP A 8 -12.14 5.19 -11.17
C ASP A 8 -10.84 4.60 -10.59
N ALA A 9 -9.94 4.13 -11.44
CA ALA A 9 -8.64 3.62 -11.06
C ALA A 9 -7.65 4.76 -10.72
N GLU A 10 -7.70 5.89 -11.43
CA GLU A 10 -6.87 7.07 -11.13
C GLU A 10 -7.29 7.78 -9.83
N ALA A 11 -8.60 7.89 -9.57
CA ALA A 11 -9.10 8.38 -8.29
C ALA A 11 -8.63 7.47 -7.14
N TYR A 12 -8.69 6.16 -7.34
CA TYR A 12 -8.24 5.18 -6.36
C TYR A 12 -6.73 5.18 -6.16
N ARG A 13 -5.94 5.42 -7.22
CA ARG A 13 -4.48 5.61 -7.13
C ARG A 13 -4.14 6.75 -6.19
N SER A 14 -4.86 7.86 -6.30
CA SER A 14 -4.68 9.04 -5.43
C SER A 14 -5.04 8.73 -3.97
N GLU A 15 -6.08 7.94 -3.72
CA GLU A 15 -6.43 7.48 -2.35
C GLU A 15 -5.32 6.62 -1.74
N VAL A 16 -4.80 5.64 -2.49
CA VAL A 16 -3.72 4.76 -2.01
C VAL A 16 -2.45 5.56 -1.74
N ARG A 17 -2.08 6.46 -2.64
CA ARG A 17 -0.92 7.34 -2.47
C ARG A 17 -1.04 8.23 -1.24
N GLY A 18 -2.17 8.91 -1.09
CA GLY A 18 -2.41 9.76 0.08
C GLY A 18 -2.31 8.97 1.39
N TRP A 19 -2.88 7.76 1.42
CA TRP A 19 -2.75 6.89 2.58
C TRP A 19 -1.29 6.50 2.86
N LEU A 20 -0.50 6.17 1.84
CA LEU A 20 0.92 5.85 1.98
C LEU A 20 1.71 7.06 2.50
N GLU A 21 1.49 8.25 1.94
CA GLU A 21 2.14 9.49 2.37
C GLU A 21 1.83 9.85 3.83
N GLU A 22 0.60 9.60 4.28
CA GLU A 22 0.19 9.84 5.66
C GLU A 22 0.74 8.82 6.67
N ASN A 23 0.99 7.59 6.23
CA ASN A 23 1.31 6.48 7.14
C ASN A 23 2.78 6.07 7.13
N LEU A 24 3.52 6.38 6.07
CA LEU A 24 4.95 6.17 5.97
C LEU A 24 5.72 7.21 6.81
N PRO A 25 6.94 6.86 7.28
CA PRO A 25 7.80 7.78 7.99
C PRO A 25 8.04 9.10 7.24
N LYS A 26 8.21 10.20 7.98
CA LYS A 26 8.57 11.48 7.38
C LYS A 26 9.92 11.37 6.68
N GLY A 27 10.00 11.92 5.47
CA GLY A 27 11.20 11.85 4.66
C GLY A 27 11.31 10.55 3.86
N TRP A 28 10.35 9.64 3.92
CA TRP A 28 10.40 8.38 3.18
C TRP A 28 10.64 8.54 1.67
N PHE A 29 10.07 9.58 1.06
CA PHE A 29 10.25 9.89 -0.36
C PHE A 29 11.45 10.80 -0.64
N GLU A 30 12.18 11.22 0.39
CA GLU A 30 13.36 12.08 0.24
C GLU A 30 14.57 11.24 -0.19
N PRO A 31 15.39 11.74 -1.13
CA PRO A 31 16.62 11.06 -1.52
C PRO A 31 17.57 10.84 -0.33
N GLY A 32 18.01 9.60 -0.14
CA GLY A 32 18.95 9.25 0.94
C GLY A 32 18.28 9.04 2.31
N PHE A 33 16.96 8.88 2.34
CA PHE A 33 16.27 8.41 3.55
C PHE A 33 16.76 7.03 3.96
N GLU A 34 17.26 6.94 5.19
CA GLU A 34 17.68 5.69 5.82
C GLU A 34 17.09 5.63 7.22
N MET A 35 16.76 4.41 7.65
CA MET A 35 16.34 4.13 9.03
C MET A 35 17.38 3.24 9.67
N SER A 36 17.67 3.49 10.95
CA SER A 36 18.42 2.54 11.76
C SER A 36 17.65 1.22 11.92
N ALA A 37 18.35 0.16 12.32
CA ALA A 37 17.73 -1.15 12.54
C ALA A 37 16.60 -1.09 13.59
N ASP A 38 16.79 -0.32 14.66
CA ASP A 38 15.80 -0.16 15.73
C ASP A 38 14.58 0.65 15.26
N GLU A 39 14.79 1.75 14.53
CA GLU A 39 13.68 2.52 13.93
C GLU A 39 12.88 1.68 12.95
N ARG A 40 13.56 0.86 12.14
CA ARG A 40 12.89 -0.05 11.20
C ARG A 40 12.07 -1.12 11.92
N ALA A 41 12.58 -1.67 13.02
CA ALA A 41 11.87 -2.67 13.81
C ALA A 41 10.57 -2.10 14.41
N LEU A 42 10.66 -0.92 15.04
CA LEU A 42 9.50 -0.22 15.58
C LEU A 42 8.50 0.14 14.48
N PHE A 43 8.99 0.62 13.34
CA PHE A 43 8.14 0.92 12.20
C PHE A 43 7.38 -0.32 11.70
N LEU A 44 8.04 -1.47 11.55
CA LEU A 44 7.38 -2.70 11.06
C LEU A 44 6.30 -3.22 12.04
N GLU A 45 6.52 -3.06 13.35
CA GLU A 45 5.54 -3.38 14.39
C GLU A 45 4.27 -2.52 14.23
N GLU A 46 4.44 -1.20 14.09
CA GLU A 46 3.32 -0.28 13.86
C GLU A 46 2.70 -0.44 12.47
N TRP A 47 3.51 -0.76 11.47
CA TRP A 47 3.10 -0.86 10.06
C TRP A 47 2.03 -1.91 9.86
N THR A 48 2.19 -3.07 10.50
CA THR A 48 1.21 -4.16 10.44
C THR A 48 -0.14 -3.69 11.00
N SER A 49 -0.13 -2.94 12.11
CA SER A 49 -1.35 -2.39 12.72
C SER A 49 -2.00 -1.31 11.84
N LYS A 50 -1.20 -0.44 11.20
CA LYS A 50 -1.68 0.56 10.24
C LYS A 50 -2.32 -0.09 9.02
N LEU A 51 -1.66 -1.10 8.44
CA LEU A 51 -2.20 -1.85 7.31
C LEU A 51 -3.49 -2.59 7.68
N TYR A 52 -3.58 -3.14 8.90
CA TYR A 52 -4.82 -3.74 9.39
C TYR A 52 -5.94 -2.68 9.50
N GLY A 53 -5.68 -1.57 10.19
CA GLY A 53 -6.66 -0.49 10.39
C GLY A 53 -7.12 0.18 9.09
N GLY A 54 -6.25 0.27 8.08
CA GLY A 54 -6.58 0.77 6.75
C GLY A 54 -7.23 -0.26 5.81
N GLY A 55 -7.33 -1.54 6.23
CA GLY A 55 -7.85 -2.63 5.40
C GLY A 55 -6.92 -3.01 4.24
N TRP A 56 -5.63 -2.72 4.35
CA TRP A 56 -4.63 -2.93 3.31
C TRP A 56 -3.89 -4.28 3.42
N ILE A 57 -3.92 -4.92 4.61
CA ILE A 57 -3.28 -6.23 4.87
C ILE A 57 -3.80 -7.34 3.97
N CYS A 58 -5.11 -7.36 3.71
CA CYS A 58 -5.80 -8.34 2.86
C CYS A 58 -6.70 -7.64 1.85
N ALA A 59 -6.27 -6.51 1.28
CA ALA A 59 -7.12 -5.68 0.42
C ALA A 59 -7.73 -6.47 -0.76
N SER A 60 -7.01 -7.47 -1.27
CA SER A 60 -7.48 -8.34 -2.36
C SER A 60 -8.53 -9.37 -1.96
N TRP A 61 -8.70 -9.66 -0.67
CA TRP A 61 -9.69 -10.63 -0.21
C TRP A 61 -11.11 -10.06 -0.29
N PRO A 62 -12.13 -10.91 -0.44
CA PRO A 62 -13.52 -10.47 -0.33
C PRO A 62 -13.79 -9.79 1.01
N ALA A 63 -14.73 -8.85 1.04
CA ALA A 63 -15.12 -8.13 2.25
C ALA A 63 -15.57 -9.07 3.38
N ASP A 64 -16.18 -10.21 3.02
CA ASP A 64 -16.61 -11.25 3.97
C ASP A 64 -15.47 -11.87 4.78
N TYR A 65 -14.22 -11.73 4.30
CA TYR A 65 -13.01 -12.22 4.95
C TYR A 65 -12.12 -11.08 5.49
N GLY A 66 -12.67 -9.87 5.62
CA GLY A 66 -11.95 -8.70 6.15
C GLY A 66 -11.06 -7.97 5.13
N GLY A 67 -11.20 -8.29 3.83
CA GLY A 67 -10.56 -7.54 2.76
C GLY A 67 -11.40 -6.38 2.23
N LYS A 68 -10.92 -5.69 1.19
CA LYS A 68 -11.67 -4.59 0.54
C LYS A 68 -12.52 -5.06 -0.64
N GLY A 69 -12.48 -6.35 -1.00
CA GLY A 69 -13.21 -6.88 -2.15
C GLY A 69 -12.84 -6.19 -3.45
N LEU A 70 -11.56 -5.82 -3.60
CA LEU A 70 -11.11 -5.00 -4.72
C LEU A 70 -11.32 -5.71 -6.05
N SER A 71 -11.76 -4.94 -7.05
CA SER A 71 -11.70 -5.38 -8.43
C SER A 71 -10.25 -5.59 -8.86
N THR A 72 -10.02 -6.40 -9.90
CA THR A 72 -8.68 -6.70 -10.41
C THR A 72 -7.86 -5.43 -10.70
N MET A 73 -8.46 -4.41 -11.32
CA MET A 73 -7.75 -3.16 -11.60
C MET A 73 -7.38 -2.39 -10.33
N LYS A 74 -8.25 -2.37 -9.31
CA LYS A 74 -7.92 -1.74 -8.03
C LYS A 74 -6.81 -2.49 -7.29
N ALA A 75 -6.77 -3.82 -7.38
CA ALA A 75 -5.67 -4.60 -6.82
C ALA A 75 -4.33 -4.29 -7.51
N VAL A 76 -4.33 -4.12 -8.85
CA VAL A 76 -3.15 -3.69 -9.61
C VAL A 76 -2.69 -2.31 -9.17
N VAL A 77 -3.60 -1.34 -9.05
CA VAL A 77 -3.26 0.02 -8.58
C VAL A 77 -2.63 0.01 -7.19
N VAL A 78 -3.14 -0.79 -6.25
CA VAL A 78 -2.53 -0.94 -4.92
C VAL A 78 -1.12 -1.51 -5.02
N ALA A 79 -0.94 -2.58 -5.79
CA ALA A 79 0.37 -3.19 -5.98
C ALA A 79 1.38 -2.21 -6.57
N GLU A 80 0.98 -1.44 -7.60
CA GLU A 80 1.83 -0.43 -8.22
C GLU A 80 2.20 0.69 -7.25
N GLU A 81 1.24 1.25 -6.49
CA GLU A 81 1.56 2.35 -5.57
C GLU A 81 2.41 1.90 -4.39
N PHE A 82 2.22 0.68 -3.86
CA PHE A 82 3.10 0.13 -2.83
C PHE A 82 4.52 -0.11 -3.36
N ALA A 83 4.65 -0.60 -4.60
CA ALA A 83 5.95 -0.79 -5.24
C ALA A 83 6.64 0.54 -5.55
N ASN A 84 5.89 1.52 -6.08
CA ASN A 84 6.38 2.88 -6.36
C ASN A 84 6.85 3.59 -5.08
N ALA A 85 6.13 3.39 -3.97
CA ALA A 85 6.52 3.92 -2.69
C ALA A 85 7.67 3.15 -2.03
N GLY A 86 8.03 1.95 -2.51
CA GLY A 86 8.98 1.07 -1.83
C GLY A 86 8.53 0.64 -0.43
N ALA A 87 7.21 0.71 -0.16
CA ALA A 87 6.64 0.40 1.14
C ALA A 87 6.75 -1.11 1.45
N PRO A 88 6.87 -1.53 2.72
CA PRO A 88 6.92 -2.95 3.07
C PRO A 88 5.67 -3.69 2.58
N MET A 89 5.89 -4.87 1.99
CA MET A 89 4.84 -5.66 1.33
C MET A 89 3.69 -6.06 2.27
N ARG A 90 2.51 -6.17 1.68
CA ARG A 90 1.24 -6.61 2.29
C ARG A 90 1.24 -8.14 2.41
N ALA A 91 0.53 -8.69 3.39
CA ALA A 91 0.48 -10.15 3.62
C ALA A 91 -0.18 -10.95 2.49
N ASP A 92 -1.07 -10.32 1.71
CA ASP A 92 -1.77 -10.92 0.57
C ASP A 92 -1.07 -10.66 -0.78
N PHE A 93 0.11 -10.04 -0.81
CA PHE A 93 0.90 -9.92 -2.03
C PHE A 93 1.58 -11.25 -2.34
N PHE A 94 0.98 -12.05 -3.24
CA PHE A 94 1.59 -13.28 -3.76
C PHE A 94 2.74 -12.92 -4.70
N GLY A 95 3.98 -13.05 -4.21
CA GLY A 95 5.20 -12.75 -4.96
C GLY A 95 6.47 -13.15 -4.21
N ASP A 96 6.45 -14.33 -3.57
CA ASP A 96 7.62 -15.04 -3.01
C ASP A 96 7.95 -16.24 -3.91
#